data_AF-A0AA43M0N6-F1
#
_entry.id   AF-A0AA43M0N6-F1
#
_cell.length_a   1.000
_cell.length_b   1.000
_cell.length_c   1.000
_cell.angle_alpha   90.00
_cell.angle_beta   90.00
_cell.angle_gamma   90.00
#
_symmetry.space_group_name_H-M   'P 1'
#
loop_
_entity.id
_entity.type
_entity.pdbx_description
1 polymer ?
#
loop_
_entity_poly.entity_id
_entity_poly.type
_entity_poly.pdbx_seq_one_letter_code
_entity_poly.pdbx_strand_id
1 'polypeptide(L)'
;MGFAVLFKFFQYEARFPTYKFEVPKAVIQYIAKQIETPAELYAQYDWAGRSITYHRTQIREFFGFREDTIQDAEEVIDWLCKNVLFQDHDFEHLVEIVYRRFREIKVVPPTPDRIERLIRAAIRTYEEQFFQATLGKMPTSSLSKLDSLVERIAFLDEEQGGSSSDEGLLSFQELKSDPGKPGVESVLREVSKLRTIRNLELPDDLFRDIPLKVLTTDRQRTATEDLRELRRHPDPIRYTLLAAFFRLRSMEITDNLIELLIQIVHRIGVRAERKVEKEILNDLRKVSNKYGILFNMAQSAINNPDGVIRDVIFPVVNEQTLRDLIKEFKHTGPAYREKIHTIIRASYGSQPEILQYDIPMAEIIRDFGRYFHVLFLLVIYGEIFTTLIGNVFGISRQIQSLYNLPKSWLVLGILLASFLISQAGFTSLLTYLYPLFGYMGLILLIFLAVQRMPRD
;
A
#
# COMPACT_ATOMS: atom_id res chain seq x y z
N MET A 1 40.80 -24.17 -38.98
CA MET A 1 40.44 -23.88 -37.57
C MET A 1 39.91 -22.47 -37.33
N GLY A 2 40.68 -21.40 -37.52
CA GLY A 2 40.24 -20.02 -37.22
C GLY A 2 38.94 -19.59 -37.92
N PHE A 3 38.80 -19.85 -39.22
CA PHE A 3 37.55 -19.59 -39.96
C PHE A 3 36.34 -20.32 -39.36
N ALA A 4 36.46 -21.62 -39.06
CA ALA A 4 35.36 -22.43 -38.53
C ALA A 4 34.88 -21.93 -37.14
N VAL A 5 35.83 -21.50 -36.29
CA VAL A 5 35.50 -20.90 -35.00
C VAL A 5 34.77 -19.56 -35.19
N LEU A 6 35.28 -18.68 -36.05
CA LEU A 6 34.61 -17.40 -36.35
C LEU A 6 33.21 -17.61 -36.93
N PHE A 7 33.05 -18.57 -37.84
CA PHE A 7 31.76 -18.91 -38.45
C PHE A 7 30.76 -19.39 -37.40
N LYS A 8 31.16 -20.32 -36.53
CA LYS A 8 30.29 -20.82 -35.46
C LYS A 8 29.99 -19.76 -34.41
N PHE A 9 30.96 -18.96 -34.02
CA PHE A 9 30.74 -17.87 -33.07
C PHE A 9 29.72 -16.86 -33.64
N PHE A 10 29.89 -16.44 -34.90
CA PHE A 10 28.98 -15.53 -35.57
C PHE A 10 27.56 -16.12 -35.72
N GLN A 11 27.44 -17.44 -35.95
CA GLN A 11 26.14 -18.11 -36.05
C GLN A 11 25.28 -17.93 -34.78
N TYR A 12 25.90 -17.96 -33.59
CA TYR A 12 25.18 -17.85 -32.32
C TYR A 12 25.05 -16.40 -31.85
N GLU A 13 26.15 -15.65 -31.89
CA GLU A 13 26.29 -14.33 -31.30
C GLU A 13 25.96 -13.18 -32.27
N ALA A 14 25.86 -13.45 -33.58
CA ALA A 14 25.69 -12.44 -34.64
C ALA A 14 26.73 -11.30 -34.63
N ARG A 15 27.90 -11.56 -34.04
CA ARG A 15 29.05 -10.66 -33.98
C ARG A 15 30.35 -11.47 -34.05
N PHE A 16 31.48 -10.78 -34.20
CA PHE A 16 32.80 -11.42 -34.13
C PHE A 16 33.38 -11.33 -32.72
N PRO A 17 34.26 -12.26 -32.30
CA PRO A 17 34.99 -12.14 -31.05
C PRO A 17 35.89 -10.90 -31.07
N THR A 18 35.88 -10.17 -29.96
CA THR A 18 36.76 -9.02 -29.71
C THR A 18 38.15 -9.51 -29.35
N TYR A 19 38.25 -10.59 -28.57
CA TYR A 19 39.50 -11.16 -28.11
C TYR A 19 39.58 -12.66 -28.40
N LYS A 20 40.81 -13.17 -28.59
CA LYS A 20 41.06 -14.61 -28.83
C LYS A 20 40.53 -15.51 -27.72
N PHE A 21 40.56 -15.04 -26.48
CA PHE A 21 40.18 -15.78 -25.27
C PHE A 21 38.68 -15.78 -24.99
N GLU A 22 37.90 -15.01 -25.75
CA GLU A 22 36.45 -14.94 -25.61
C GLU A 22 35.77 -16.25 -26.00
N VAL A 23 36.40 -17.04 -26.88
CA VAL A 23 35.92 -18.37 -27.25
C VAL A 23 36.44 -19.40 -26.23
N PRO A 24 35.56 -20.12 -25.51
CA PRO A 24 35.99 -21.11 -24.54
C PRO A 24 36.80 -22.25 -25.18
N LYS A 25 37.85 -22.73 -24.49
CA LYS A 25 38.71 -23.82 -24.98
C LYS A 25 37.92 -25.09 -25.32
N ALA A 26 36.86 -25.39 -24.56
CA ALA A 26 35.98 -26.53 -24.81
C ALA A 26 35.28 -26.44 -26.18
N VAL A 27 34.85 -25.24 -26.58
CA VAL A 27 34.22 -24.98 -27.89
C VAL A 27 35.23 -25.17 -29.01
N ILE A 28 36.46 -24.68 -28.81
CA ILE A 28 37.56 -24.83 -29.78
C ILE A 28 37.88 -26.33 -29.98
N GLN A 29 38.01 -27.10 -28.90
CA GLN A 29 38.25 -28.55 -28.97
C GLN A 29 37.09 -29.30 -29.65
N TYR A 30 35.85 -28.92 -29.35
CA TYR A 30 34.67 -29.52 -29.96
C TYR A 30 34.63 -29.27 -31.47
N ILE A 31 34.84 -28.02 -31.91
CA ILE A 31 34.89 -27.68 -33.34
C ILE A 31 36.05 -28.42 -34.02
N ALA A 32 37.24 -28.42 -33.43
CA ALA A 32 38.43 -29.11 -33.94
C ALA A 32 38.16 -30.60 -34.25
N LYS A 33 37.44 -31.28 -33.34
CA LYS A 33 37.03 -32.68 -33.54
C LYS A 33 36.08 -32.86 -34.73
N GLN A 34 35.17 -31.91 -34.98
CA GLN A 34 34.21 -31.99 -36.08
C GLN A 34 34.84 -31.77 -37.46
N ILE A 35 35.89 -30.96 -37.53
CA ILE A 35 36.61 -30.65 -38.78
C ILE A 35 37.93 -31.42 -38.89
N GLU A 36 38.11 -32.47 -38.07
CA GLU A 36 39.27 -33.38 -38.06
C GLU A 36 40.63 -32.66 -38.09
N THR A 37 40.76 -31.53 -37.39
CA THR A 37 41.99 -30.73 -37.35
C THR A 37 42.45 -30.45 -35.93
N PRO A 38 43.77 -30.33 -35.67
CA PRO A 38 44.29 -30.03 -34.34
C PRO A 38 43.80 -28.68 -33.80
N ALA A 39 43.39 -28.66 -32.53
CA ALA A 39 42.91 -27.44 -31.86
C ALA A 39 44.02 -26.37 -31.71
N GLU A 40 45.29 -26.79 -31.68
CA GLU A 40 46.48 -25.93 -31.60
C GLU A 40 46.58 -24.94 -32.78
N LEU A 41 46.01 -25.29 -33.94
CA LEU A 41 45.98 -24.41 -35.11
C LEU A 41 45.17 -23.12 -34.87
N TYR A 42 44.27 -23.09 -33.88
CA TYR A 42 43.62 -21.86 -33.46
C TYR A 42 44.60 -20.89 -32.77
N ALA A 43 45.60 -21.43 -32.05
CA ALA A 43 46.61 -20.61 -31.40
C ALA A 43 47.53 -19.93 -32.42
N GLN A 44 47.77 -20.58 -33.56
CA GLN A 44 48.61 -20.09 -34.66
C GLN A 44 47.86 -19.19 -35.66
N TYR A 45 46.53 -19.07 -35.51
CA TYR A 45 45.73 -18.24 -36.39
C TYR A 45 46.07 -16.76 -36.24
N ASP A 46 46.26 -16.06 -37.36
CA ASP A 46 46.58 -14.64 -37.39
C ASP A 46 45.31 -13.78 -37.19
N TRP A 47 45.26 -13.07 -36.06
CA TRP A 47 44.15 -12.20 -35.65
C TRP A 47 44.27 -10.75 -36.14
N ALA A 48 45.41 -10.37 -36.70
CA ALA A 48 45.70 -9.00 -37.14
C ALA A 48 46.00 -8.90 -38.64
N GLY A 49 46.20 -10.03 -39.33
CA GLY A 49 46.51 -10.06 -40.76
C GLY A 49 45.31 -9.89 -41.69
N ARG A 50 45.57 -9.95 -42.99
CA ARG A 50 44.54 -9.80 -44.05
C ARG A 50 43.58 -10.99 -44.11
N SER A 51 44.01 -12.17 -43.66
CA SER A 51 43.22 -13.40 -43.72
C SER A 51 41.97 -13.33 -42.84
N ILE A 52 42.05 -12.74 -41.64
CA ILE A 52 40.87 -12.57 -40.78
C ILE A 52 39.88 -11.57 -41.37
N THR A 53 40.37 -10.50 -42.02
CA THR A 53 39.50 -9.54 -42.71
C THR A 53 38.71 -10.23 -43.82
N TYR A 54 39.38 -11.03 -44.65
CA TYR A 54 38.75 -11.81 -45.70
C TYR A 54 37.72 -12.81 -45.13
N HIS A 55 38.08 -13.56 -44.09
CA HIS A 55 37.17 -14.49 -43.41
C HIS A 55 35.94 -13.79 -42.83
N ARG A 56 36.11 -12.62 -42.19
CA ARG A 56 35.00 -11.82 -41.67
C ARG A 56 34.07 -11.37 -42.79
N THR A 57 34.59 -10.99 -43.95
CA THR A 57 33.78 -10.62 -45.12
C THR A 57 32.98 -11.82 -45.63
N GLN A 58 33.62 -12.97 -45.84
CA GLN A 58 32.94 -14.18 -46.30
C GLN A 58 31.82 -14.63 -45.34
N ILE A 59 32.06 -14.56 -44.03
CA ILE A 59 31.07 -14.92 -43.01
C ILE A 59 29.89 -13.95 -43.05
N ARG A 60 30.15 -12.63 -43.16
CA ARG A 60 29.10 -11.61 -43.27
C ARG A 60 28.24 -11.83 -44.51
N GLU A 61 28.86 -12.01 -45.67
CA GLU A 61 28.16 -12.28 -46.93
C GLU A 61 27.29 -13.55 -46.83
N PHE A 62 27.83 -14.62 -46.24
CA PHE A 62 27.10 -15.88 -46.06
C PHE A 62 25.84 -15.72 -45.20
N PHE A 63 25.91 -14.98 -44.08
CA PHE A 63 24.77 -14.73 -43.20
C PHE A 63 23.89 -13.55 -43.66
N GLY A 64 24.30 -12.82 -44.70
CA GLY A 64 23.62 -11.63 -45.22
C GLY A 64 23.72 -10.41 -44.30
N PHE A 65 24.82 -10.26 -43.56
CA PHE A 65 25.10 -9.12 -42.68
C PHE A 65 25.95 -8.06 -43.37
N ARG A 66 25.75 -6.80 -43.00
CA ARG A 66 26.59 -5.66 -43.41
C ARG A 66 27.35 -5.04 -42.24
N GLU A 67 28.38 -4.25 -42.55
CA GLU A 67 29.13 -3.47 -41.54
C GLU A 67 28.26 -2.33 -40.98
N ASP A 68 28.58 -1.92 -39.76
CA ASP A 68 27.90 -0.82 -39.08
C ASP A 68 28.32 0.54 -39.64
N THR A 69 27.35 1.42 -39.81
CA THR A 69 27.54 2.81 -40.23
C THR A 69 27.15 3.76 -39.09
N ILE A 70 27.49 5.03 -39.22
CA ILE A 70 27.05 6.07 -38.27
C ILE A 70 25.52 6.21 -38.32
N GLN A 71 24.93 6.12 -39.52
CA GLN A 71 23.49 6.19 -39.72
C GLN A 71 22.75 5.06 -38.98
N ASP A 72 23.29 3.84 -38.97
CA ASP A 72 22.68 2.73 -38.21
C ASP A 72 22.62 3.01 -36.70
N ALA A 73 23.66 3.65 -36.17
CA ALA A 73 23.69 4.01 -34.76
C ALA A 73 22.60 5.05 -34.45
N GLU A 74 22.41 6.04 -35.32
CA GLU A 74 21.35 7.05 -35.19
C GLU A 74 19.95 6.43 -35.31
N GLU A 75 19.73 5.51 -36.25
CA GLU A 75 18.46 4.78 -36.41
C GLU A 75 18.14 3.92 -35.18
N VAL A 76 19.13 3.27 -34.58
CA VAL A 76 18.95 2.49 -33.34
C VAL A 76 18.64 3.41 -32.17
N ILE A 77 19.27 4.59 -32.07
CA ILE A 77 18.96 5.59 -31.05
C ILE A 77 17.50 6.04 -31.16
N ASP A 78 17.05 6.45 -32.35
CA ASP A 78 15.67 6.87 -32.59
C ASP A 78 14.67 5.75 -32.29
N TRP A 79 15.01 4.51 -32.67
CA TRP A 79 14.20 3.34 -32.36
C TRP A 79 14.11 3.05 -30.86
N LEU A 80 15.20 3.18 -30.11
CA LEU A 80 15.23 3.02 -28.65
C LEU A 80 14.34 4.06 -27.96
N CYS A 81 14.47 5.34 -28.36
CA CYS A 81 13.65 6.44 -27.84
C CYS A 81 12.16 6.19 -28.03
N LYS A 82 11.76 5.66 -29.19
CA LYS A 82 10.34 5.45 -29.54
C LYS A 82 9.74 4.18 -28.93
N ASN A 83 10.50 3.09 -28.83
CA ASN A 83 9.93 1.76 -28.58
C ASN A 83 10.33 1.12 -27.25
N VAL A 84 11.36 1.62 -26.56
CA VAL A 84 11.93 0.93 -25.40
C VAL A 84 12.07 1.85 -24.20
N LEU A 85 12.72 3.00 -24.40
CA LEU A 85 13.12 3.90 -23.32
C LEU A 85 11.93 4.49 -22.54
N PHE A 86 10.71 4.46 -23.09
CA PHE A 86 9.54 4.88 -22.33
C PHE A 86 9.21 3.93 -21.17
N GLN A 87 9.57 2.64 -21.24
CA GLN A 87 9.27 1.65 -20.19
C GLN A 87 10.50 1.23 -19.38
N ASP A 88 11.64 1.07 -20.05
CA ASP A 88 12.83 0.46 -19.46
C ASP A 88 14.08 1.31 -19.64
N HIS A 89 14.80 1.48 -18.54
CA HIS A 89 16.05 2.21 -18.45
C HIS A 89 17.16 1.34 -17.85
N ASP A 90 16.90 0.04 -17.61
CA ASP A 90 17.90 -0.88 -17.11
C ASP A 90 19.00 -1.13 -18.16
N PHE A 91 20.24 -0.86 -17.79
CA PHE A 91 21.34 -0.82 -18.76
C PHE A 91 21.66 -2.20 -19.32
N GLU A 92 21.67 -3.25 -18.49
CA GLU A 92 21.97 -4.61 -18.94
C GLU A 92 20.91 -5.13 -19.91
N HIS A 93 19.63 -4.92 -19.59
CA HIS A 93 18.56 -5.30 -20.48
C HIS A 93 18.58 -4.48 -21.79
N LEU A 94 18.91 -3.17 -21.73
CA LEU A 94 19.06 -2.35 -22.93
C LEU A 94 20.19 -2.86 -23.84
N VAL A 95 21.30 -3.34 -23.28
CA VAL A 95 22.38 -3.96 -24.05
C VAL A 95 21.86 -5.17 -24.84
N GLU A 96 21.11 -6.07 -24.20
CA GLU A 96 20.54 -7.24 -24.87
C GLU A 96 19.56 -6.85 -25.99
N ILE A 97 18.71 -5.85 -25.74
CA ILE A 97 17.75 -5.34 -26.71
C ILE A 97 18.48 -4.74 -27.92
N VAL A 98 19.54 -3.96 -27.70
CA VAL A 98 20.32 -3.36 -28.78
C VAL A 98 21.01 -4.44 -29.62
N TYR A 99 21.62 -5.45 -28.99
CA TYR A 99 22.20 -6.58 -29.73
C TYR A 99 21.16 -7.33 -30.55
N ARG A 100 19.97 -7.56 -30.00
CA ARG A 100 18.84 -8.15 -30.73
C ARG A 100 18.43 -7.29 -31.92
N ARG A 101 18.37 -5.96 -31.74
CA ARG A 101 18.02 -5.02 -32.79
C ARG A 101 19.02 -5.04 -33.95
N PHE A 102 20.32 -4.99 -33.67
CA PHE A 102 21.38 -5.12 -34.68
C PHE A 102 21.27 -6.44 -35.46
N ARG A 103 20.93 -7.53 -34.77
CA ARG A 103 20.70 -8.84 -35.39
C ARG A 103 19.47 -8.84 -36.33
N GLU A 104 18.38 -8.18 -35.96
CA GLU A 104 17.16 -8.06 -36.78
C GLU A 104 17.41 -7.29 -38.07
N ILE A 105 18.13 -6.16 -37.99
CA ILE A 105 18.47 -5.32 -39.15
C ILE A 105 19.63 -5.88 -39.97
N LYS A 106 20.20 -7.03 -39.57
CA LYS A 106 21.36 -7.70 -40.18
C LYS A 106 22.57 -6.79 -40.31
N VAL A 107 22.85 -6.01 -39.27
CA VAL A 107 24.05 -5.19 -39.15
C VAL A 107 24.91 -5.79 -38.05
N VAL A 108 26.21 -5.95 -38.32
CA VAL A 108 27.14 -6.41 -37.29
C VAL A 108 27.18 -5.36 -36.19
N PRO A 109 26.93 -5.70 -34.92
CA PRO A 109 26.93 -4.72 -33.86
C PRO A 109 28.34 -4.12 -33.70
N PRO A 110 28.45 -2.82 -33.38
CA PRO A 110 29.72 -2.19 -33.08
C PRO A 110 30.36 -2.76 -31.80
N THR A 111 31.57 -2.28 -31.47
CA THR A 111 32.29 -2.70 -30.26
C THR A 111 31.45 -2.48 -28.99
N PRO A 112 31.62 -3.30 -27.94
CA PRO A 112 30.88 -3.15 -26.68
C PRO A 112 30.91 -1.72 -26.13
N ASP A 113 32.08 -1.09 -26.07
CA ASP A 113 32.21 0.31 -25.64
C ASP A 113 31.37 1.30 -26.46
N ARG A 114 31.22 1.03 -27.77
CA ARG A 114 30.42 1.89 -28.65
C ARG A 114 28.92 1.62 -28.48
N ILE A 115 28.52 0.39 -28.18
CA ILE A 115 27.15 0.06 -27.76
C ILE A 115 26.81 0.79 -26.46
N GLU A 116 27.69 0.76 -25.47
CA GLU A 116 27.46 1.47 -24.21
C GLU A 116 27.28 2.97 -24.41
N ARG A 117 28.14 3.59 -25.24
CA ARG A 117 28.02 5.01 -25.59
C ARG A 117 26.72 5.31 -26.35
N LEU A 118 26.33 4.43 -27.27
CA LEU A 118 25.08 4.54 -28.03
C LEU A 118 23.88 4.52 -27.08
N ILE A 119 23.83 3.58 -26.15
CA ILE A 119 22.74 3.48 -25.15
C ILE A 119 22.69 4.73 -24.28
N ARG A 120 23.84 5.19 -23.76
CA ARG A 120 23.90 6.42 -22.95
C ARG A 120 23.45 7.65 -23.75
N ALA A 121 23.83 7.73 -25.03
CA ALA A 121 23.38 8.79 -25.92
C ALA A 121 21.86 8.72 -26.13
N ALA A 122 21.30 7.53 -26.36
CA ALA A 122 19.87 7.33 -26.52
C ALA A 122 19.09 7.75 -25.27
N ILE A 123 19.54 7.33 -24.07
CA ILE A 123 18.93 7.74 -22.79
C ILE A 123 18.94 9.25 -22.66
N ARG A 124 20.09 9.89 -22.91
CA ARG A 124 20.21 11.35 -22.83
C ARG A 124 19.29 12.05 -23.82
N THR A 125 19.24 11.60 -25.07
CA THR A 125 18.36 12.17 -26.10
C THR A 125 16.89 12.00 -25.73
N TYR A 126 16.51 10.85 -25.18
CA TYR A 126 15.16 10.61 -24.68
C TYR A 126 14.80 11.54 -23.51
N GLU A 127 15.68 11.67 -22.51
CA GLU A 127 15.49 12.60 -21.38
C GLU A 127 15.36 14.05 -21.87
N GLU A 128 16.23 14.50 -22.79
CA GLU A 128 16.16 15.85 -23.38
C GLU A 128 14.83 16.08 -24.11
N GLN A 129 14.38 15.13 -24.94
CA GLN A 129 13.09 15.20 -25.63
C GLN A 129 11.92 15.23 -24.65
N PHE A 130 11.96 14.41 -23.60
CA PHE A 130 10.97 14.33 -22.55
C PHE A 130 10.82 15.65 -21.79
N PHE A 131 11.93 16.25 -21.37
CA PHE A 131 11.93 17.52 -20.65
C PHE A 131 11.45 18.67 -21.52
N GLN A 132 11.86 18.71 -22.79
CA GLN A 132 11.39 19.73 -23.74
C GLN A 132 9.90 19.59 -24.06
N ALA A 133 9.42 18.35 -24.29
CA ALA A 133 8.01 18.09 -24.55
C ALA A 133 7.13 18.46 -23.35
N THR A 134 7.60 18.20 -22.13
CA THR A 134 6.89 18.56 -20.90
C THR A 134 6.84 20.08 -20.72
N LEU A 135 7.95 20.78 -20.95
CA LEU A 135 7.99 22.24 -20.93
C LEU A 135 7.01 22.85 -21.95
N GLY A 136 6.97 22.30 -23.17
CA GLY A 136 6.06 22.77 -24.21
C GLY A 136 4.57 22.60 -23.89
N LYS A 137 4.21 21.70 -22.97
CA LYS A 137 2.82 21.50 -22.50
C LYS A 137 2.45 22.43 -21.33
N MET A 138 3.40 23.12 -20.71
CA MET A 138 3.14 23.96 -19.54
C MET A 138 2.68 25.38 -19.93
N PRO A 139 1.54 25.86 -19.40
CA PRO A 139 1.12 27.25 -19.58
C PRO A 139 2.11 28.23 -18.96
N THR A 140 2.27 29.39 -19.58
CA THR A 140 3.15 30.46 -19.07
C THR A 140 2.74 30.93 -17.66
N SER A 141 1.44 30.88 -17.34
CA SER A 141 0.92 31.17 -15.99
C SER A 141 1.43 30.19 -14.93
N SER A 142 1.49 28.90 -15.26
CA SER A 142 1.98 27.86 -14.34
C SER A 142 3.49 27.99 -14.14
N LEU A 143 4.24 28.33 -15.20
CA LEU A 143 5.68 28.62 -15.11
C LEU A 143 5.97 29.82 -14.21
N SER A 144 5.26 30.95 -14.40
CA SER A 144 5.45 32.13 -13.54
C SER A 144 5.11 31.88 -12.08
N LYS A 145 4.08 31.04 -11.82
CA LYS A 145 3.69 30.63 -10.47
C LYS A 145 4.73 29.70 -9.83
N LEU A 146 5.32 28.79 -10.61
CA LEU A 146 6.43 27.95 -10.17
C LEU A 146 7.64 28.79 -9.80
N ASP A 147 8.05 29.74 -10.67
CA ASP A 147 9.16 30.63 -10.37
C ASP A 147 8.90 31.48 -9.12
N SER A 148 7.71 32.07 -9.01
CA SER A 148 7.31 32.84 -7.82
C SER A 148 7.37 32.00 -6.54
N LEU A 149 6.94 30.73 -6.61
CA LEU A 149 7.00 29.81 -5.47
C LEU A 149 8.45 29.47 -5.11
N VAL A 150 9.29 29.18 -6.10
CA VAL A 150 10.71 28.86 -5.91
C VAL A 150 11.47 30.04 -5.33
N GLU A 151 11.24 31.26 -5.83
CA GLU A 151 11.85 32.49 -5.31
C GLU A 151 11.41 32.77 -3.87
N ARG A 152 10.11 32.63 -3.59
CA ARG A 152 9.57 32.82 -2.24
C ARG A 152 10.16 31.84 -1.24
N ILE A 153 10.32 30.57 -1.63
CA ILE A 153 10.93 29.56 -0.77
C ILE A 153 12.44 29.81 -0.60
N ALA A 154 13.14 30.20 -1.67
CA ALA A 154 14.56 30.53 -1.58
C ALA A 154 14.83 31.70 -0.62
N PHE A 155 13.95 32.70 -0.61
CA PHE A 155 14.01 33.80 0.36
C PHE A 155 13.88 33.32 1.80
N LEU A 156 12.94 32.41 2.08
CA LEU A 156 12.73 31.84 3.42
C LEU A 156 13.92 31.00 3.91
N ASP A 157 14.54 30.22 3.01
CA ASP A 157 15.68 29.37 3.36
C ASP A 157 16.97 30.19 3.63
N GLU A 158 17.05 31.43 3.13
CA GLU A 158 18.17 32.35 3.35
C GLU A 158 18.04 33.17 4.65
N GLU A 159 16.83 33.52 5.08
CA GLU A 159 16.56 34.29 6.31
C GLU A 159 16.53 33.44 7.61
N GLN A 160 17.36 32.39 7.72
CA GLN A 160 17.46 31.53 8.92
C GLN A 160 17.59 32.36 10.22
N GLY A 161 16.46 32.61 10.92
CA GLY A 161 16.45 33.36 12.18
C GLY A 161 15.20 34.18 12.48
N GLY A 162 14.31 34.41 11.52
CA GLY A 162 13.02 35.06 11.78
C GLY A 162 11.92 34.04 12.02
N SER A 163 11.39 33.96 13.25
CA SER A 163 10.05 33.41 13.46
C SER A 163 9.03 34.39 12.86
N SER A 164 8.91 34.40 11.54
CA SER A 164 7.78 35.05 10.90
C SER A 164 6.58 34.16 11.09
N SER A 165 5.78 34.55 12.08
CA SER A 165 4.38 34.19 12.29
C SER A 165 3.54 34.65 11.09
N ASP A 166 3.84 34.17 9.89
CA ASP A 166 3.02 34.38 8.71
C ASP A 166 2.39 33.03 8.38
N GLU A 167 1.12 32.85 8.79
CA GLU A 167 0.35 31.60 8.83
C GLU A 167 0.14 30.90 7.46
N GLY A 168 0.86 31.28 6.42
CA GLY A 168 0.73 30.76 5.05
C GLY A 168 2.02 30.46 4.30
N LEU A 169 3.20 30.71 4.87
CA LEU A 169 4.49 30.47 4.19
C LEU A 169 5.06 29.11 4.55
N LEU A 170 5.11 28.21 3.56
CA LEU A 170 5.66 26.84 3.69
C LEU A 170 7.07 26.77 3.09
N SER A 171 8.01 26.21 3.84
CA SER A 171 9.37 25.96 3.33
C SER A 171 9.41 24.77 2.36
N PHE A 172 10.51 24.61 1.62
CA PHE A 172 10.66 23.45 0.74
C PHE A 172 10.64 22.13 1.53
N GLN A 173 11.26 22.13 2.71
CA GLN A 173 11.30 20.96 3.59
C GLN A 173 9.90 20.60 4.11
N GLU A 174 9.06 21.59 4.40
CA GLU A 174 7.67 21.33 4.79
C GLU A 174 6.84 20.76 3.65
N LEU A 175 7.04 21.21 2.41
CA LEU A 175 6.38 20.60 1.24
C LEU A 175 6.86 19.16 0.98
N LYS A 176 8.11 18.85 1.35
CA LYS A 176 8.69 17.49 1.30
C LYS A 176 8.27 16.59 2.47
N SER A 177 7.83 17.15 3.60
CA SER A 177 7.54 16.35 4.80
C SER A 177 6.16 15.68 4.75
N ASP A 178 6.08 14.52 5.40
CA ASP A 178 4.83 13.80 5.66
C ASP A 178 4.04 14.45 6.82
N PRO A 179 2.74 14.16 6.95
CA PRO A 179 1.92 14.69 8.03
C PRO A 179 2.46 14.33 9.42
N GLY A 180 2.29 15.26 10.36
CA GLY A 180 2.63 15.06 11.75
C GLY A 180 1.62 14.18 12.50
N LYS A 181 1.57 14.34 13.83
CA LYS A 181 0.64 13.55 14.66
C LYS A 181 -0.82 13.80 14.27
N PRO A 182 -1.69 12.77 14.32
CA PRO A 182 -3.10 12.91 13.95
C PRO A 182 -3.81 13.93 14.83
N GLY A 183 -4.28 15.01 14.22
CA GLY A 183 -4.92 16.14 14.88
C GLY A 183 -5.35 17.20 13.88
N VAL A 184 -6.20 18.13 14.34
CA VAL A 184 -6.75 19.21 13.49
C VAL A 184 -5.63 20.08 12.90
N GLU A 185 -4.58 20.36 13.68
CA GLU A 185 -3.43 21.14 13.20
C GLU A 185 -2.71 20.46 12.03
N SER A 186 -2.50 19.13 12.10
CA SER A 186 -1.88 18.38 11.00
C SER A 186 -2.74 18.39 9.75
N VAL A 187 -4.06 18.30 9.88
CA VAL A 187 -4.99 18.41 8.75
C VAL A 187 -4.91 19.80 8.12
N LEU A 188 -4.93 20.86 8.92
CA LEU A 188 -4.82 22.23 8.42
C LEU A 188 -3.50 22.48 7.69
N ARG A 189 -2.38 21.97 8.22
CA ARG A 189 -1.08 22.05 7.55
C ARG A 189 -1.07 21.32 6.21
N GLU A 190 -1.57 20.08 6.14
CA GLU A 190 -1.65 19.32 4.89
C GLU A 190 -2.59 20.00 3.86
N VAL A 191 -3.70 20.60 4.31
CA VAL A 191 -4.58 21.40 3.44
C VAL A 191 -3.84 22.63 2.88
N SER A 192 -3.04 23.32 3.69
CA SER A 192 -2.22 24.45 3.24
C SER A 192 -1.17 24.03 2.21
N LYS A 193 -0.50 22.88 2.41
CA LYS A 193 0.41 22.29 1.41
C LYS A 193 -0.32 22.01 0.10
N LEU A 194 -1.46 21.33 0.18
CA LEU A 194 -2.26 20.97 -1.00
C LEU A 194 -2.77 22.20 -1.76
N ARG A 195 -3.22 23.25 -1.03
CA ARG A 195 -3.64 24.51 -1.64
C ARG A 195 -2.49 25.20 -2.36
N THR A 196 -1.31 25.25 -1.73
CA THR A 196 -0.10 25.83 -2.33
C THR A 196 0.26 25.14 -3.64
N ILE A 197 0.20 23.79 -3.67
CA ILE A 197 0.49 23.01 -4.87
C ILE A 197 -0.59 23.19 -5.94
N ARG A 198 -1.88 23.15 -5.57
CA ARG A 198 -2.99 23.33 -6.52
C ARG A 198 -3.01 24.73 -7.14
N ASN A 199 -2.57 25.74 -6.40
CA ASN A 199 -2.47 27.12 -6.91
C ASN A 199 -1.47 27.27 -8.06
N LEU A 200 -0.53 26.32 -8.24
CA LEU A 200 0.38 26.27 -9.38
C LEU A 200 -0.36 26.04 -10.72
N GLU A 201 -1.59 25.51 -10.67
CA GLU A 201 -2.41 25.22 -11.86
C GLU A 201 -1.64 24.42 -12.91
N LEU A 202 -0.97 23.35 -12.45
CA LEU A 202 -0.34 22.40 -13.36
C LEU A 202 -1.44 21.66 -14.16
N PRO A 203 -1.30 21.48 -15.48
CA PRO A 203 -2.27 20.74 -16.28
C PRO A 203 -2.46 19.31 -15.75
N ASP A 204 -3.72 18.86 -15.65
CA ASP A 204 -4.03 17.52 -15.13
C ASP A 204 -3.52 16.39 -16.04
N ASP A 205 -3.40 16.67 -17.32
CA ASP A 205 -2.95 15.77 -18.38
C ASP A 205 -1.46 15.87 -18.71
N LEU A 206 -0.71 16.71 -17.99
CA LEU A 206 0.72 16.97 -18.23
C LEU A 206 1.54 15.67 -18.36
N PHE A 207 1.22 14.70 -17.50
CA PHE A 207 1.92 13.42 -17.39
C PHE A 207 1.09 12.19 -17.81
N ARG A 208 0.00 12.37 -18.56
CA ARG A 208 -0.94 11.28 -18.88
C ARG A 208 -0.32 10.11 -19.62
N ASP A 209 0.59 10.38 -20.56
CA ASP A 209 1.24 9.38 -21.40
C ASP A 209 2.59 8.90 -20.83
N ILE A 210 2.94 9.36 -19.63
CA ILE A 210 4.26 9.13 -19.04
C ILE A 210 4.14 8.06 -17.95
N PRO A 211 4.91 6.96 -18.03
CA PRO A 211 4.86 5.91 -17.01
C PRO A 211 5.25 6.42 -15.63
N LEU A 212 4.49 5.98 -14.62
CA LEU A 212 4.68 6.41 -13.22
C LEU A 212 6.11 6.15 -12.72
N LYS A 213 6.76 5.08 -13.19
CA LYS A 213 8.15 4.74 -12.82
C LYS A 213 9.14 5.86 -13.16
N VAL A 214 8.97 6.54 -14.31
CA VAL A 214 9.82 7.66 -14.73
C VAL A 214 9.60 8.84 -13.78
N LEU A 215 8.34 9.19 -13.51
CA LEU A 215 7.99 10.28 -12.60
C LEU A 215 8.49 10.04 -11.18
N THR A 216 8.46 8.78 -10.70
CA THR A 216 8.99 8.45 -9.37
C THR A 216 10.50 8.67 -9.29
N THR A 217 11.25 8.41 -10.37
CA THR A 217 12.68 8.70 -10.43
C THR A 217 12.94 10.20 -10.39
N ASP A 218 12.21 10.99 -11.19
CA ASP A 218 12.32 12.46 -11.19
C ASP A 218 11.92 13.07 -9.83
N ARG A 219 10.89 12.51 -9.17
CA ARG A 219 10.52 12.86 -7.80
C ARG A 219 11.64 12.57 -6.82
N GLN A 220 12.31 11.41 -6.94
CA GLN A 220 13.43 11.03 -6.08
C GLN A 220 14.62 12.00 -6.28
N ARG A 221 14.97 12.32 -7.52
CA ARG A 221 16.00 13.33 -7.85
C ARG A 221 15.68 14.67 -7.18
N THR A 222 14.45 15.16 -7.31
CA THR A 222 13.98 16.42 -6.69
C THR A 222 13.96 16.36 -5.15
N ALA A 223 13.66 15.19 -4.58
CA ALA A 223 13.65 15.00 -3.14
C ALA A 223 15.06 15.08 -2.54
N THR A 224 16.07 14.54 -3.23
CA THR A 224 17.47 14.56 -2.79
C THR A 224 18.18 15.89 -3.03
N GLU A 225 17.76 16.64 -4.04
CA GLU A 225 18.37 17.94 -4.37
C GLU A 225 17.82 19.08 -3.50
N ASP A 226 18.69 20.02 -3.17
CA ASP A 226 18.32 21.30 -2.56
C ASP A 226 17.77 22.27 -3.61
N LEU A 227 16.94 23.22 -3.17
CA LEU A 227 16.31 24.20 -4.06
C LEU A 227 17.34 25.02 -4.85
N ARG A 228 18.54 25.24 -4.28
CA ARG A 228 19.65 25.94 -4.94
C ARG A 228 20.19 25.19 -6.16
N GLU A 229 20.36 23.86 -6.08
CA GLU A 229 20.82 23.05 -7.20
C GLU A 229 19.70 22.89 -8.24
N LEU A 230 18.45 22.73 -7.79
CA LEU A 230 17.29 22.69 -8.69
C LEU A 230 17.19 23.93 -9.59
N ARG A 231 17.56 25.11 -9.08
CA ARG A 231 17.58 26.37 -9.83
C ARG A 231 18.70 26.48 -10.86
N ARG A 232 19.77 25.69 -10.73
CA ARG A 232 20.91 25.72 -11.67
C ARG A 232 20.68 24.87 -12.91
N HIS A 233 19.70 23.96 -12.86
CA HIS A 233 19.33 23.18 -14.03
C HIS A 233 18.77 24.06 -15.16
N PRO A 234 18.99 23.69 -16.42
CA PRO A 234 18.30 24.29 -17.55
C PRO A 234 16.78 24.26 -17.38
N ASP A 235 16.09 25.27 -17.92
CA ASP A 235 14.63 25.43 -17.79
C ASP A 235 13.82 24.15 -18.06
N PRO A 236 14.04 23.39 -19.16
CA PRO A 236 13.27 22.17 -19.41
C PRO A 236 13.39 21.14 -18.28
N ILE A 237 14.58 20.99 -17.72
CA ILE A 237 14.86 20.04 -16.64
C ILE A 237 14.24 20.55 -15.35
N ARG A 238 14.53 21.81 -14.98
CA ARG A 238 14.05 22.45 -13.75
C ARG A 238 12.52 22.40 -13.63
N TYR A 239 11.81 22.86 -14.66
CA TYR A 239 10.35 22.90 -14.60
C TYR A 239 9.74 21.50 -14.62
N THR A 240 10.30 20.55 -15.38
CA THR A 240 9.77 19.18 -15.42
C THR A 240 9.96 18.48 -14.09
N LEU A 241 11.14 18.58 -13.45
CA LEU A 241 11.40 18.01 -12.14
C LEU A 241 10.44 18.58 -11.07
N LEU A 242 10.28 19.90 -11.02
CA LEU A 242 9.35 20.55 -10.10
C LEU A 242 7.90 20.16 -10.37
N ALA A 243 7.47 20.13 -11.63
CA ALA A 243 6.11 19.76 -12.00
C ALA A 243 5.82 18.29 -11.65
N ALA A 244 6.75 17.37 -11.94
CA ALA A 244 6.63 15.95 -11.59
C ALA A 244 6.56 15.76 -10.07
N PHE A 245 7.44 16.44 -9.33
CA PHE A 245 7.44 16.43 -7.87
C PHE A 245 6.11 16.92 -7.30
N PHE A 246 5.66 18.12 -7.68
CA PHE A 246 4.42 18.68 -7.14
C PHE A 246 3.17 17.90 -7.56
N ARG A 247 3.14 17.31 -8.76
CA ARG A 247 2.02 16.45 -9.18
C ARG A 247 1.92 15.21 -8.29
N LEU A 248 3.02 14.49 -8.08
CA LEU A 248 3.04 13.30 -7.24
C LEU A 248 2.79 13.65 -5.76
N ARG A 249 3.39 14.74 -5.26
CA ARG A 249 3.13 15.21 -3.90
C ARG A 249 1.68 15.63 -3.68
N SER A 250 0.99 16.20 -4.68
CA SER A 250 -0.44 16.50 -4.56
C SER A 250 -1.28 15.24 -4.34
N MET A 251 -0.94 14.14 -5.01
CA MET A 251 -1.60 12.84 -4.82
C MET A 251 -1.28 12.28 -3.42
N GLU A 252 -0.01 12.26 -3.03
CA GLU A 252 0.44 11.79 -1.70
C GLU A 252 -0.22 12.59 -0.56
N ILE A 253 -0.30 13.91 -0.66
CA ILE A 253 -0.96 14.76 0.34
C ILE A 253 -2.46 14.47 0.41
N THR A 254 -3.09 14.18 -0.74
CA THR A 254 -4.51 13.81 -0.76
C THR A 254 -4.74 12.48 -0.02
N ASP A 255 -3.89 11.49 -0.24
CA ASP A 255 -3.94 10.21 0.47
C ASP A 255 -3.67 10.40 1.98
N ASN A 256 -2.67 11.22 2.33
CA ASN A 256 -2.34 11.58 3.71
C ASN A 256 -3.52 12.26 4.42
N LEU A 257 -4.26 13.14 3.75
CA LEU A 257 -5.45 13.78 4.29
C LEU A 257 -6.57 12.77 4.56
N ILE A 258 -6.77 11.80 3.67
CA ILE A 258 -7.75 10.72 3.86
C ILE A 258 -7.36 9.88 5.09
N GLU A 259 -6.09 9.50 5.21
CA GLU A 259 -5.59 8.72 6.35
C GLU A 259 -5.74 9.47 7.67
N LEU A 260 -5.35 10.75 7.70
CA LEU A 260 -5.55 11.61 8.88
C LEU A 260 -7.03 11.71 9.29
N LEU A 261 -7.93 11.84 8.31
CA LEU A 261 -9.36 11.90 8.56
C LEU A 261 -9.87 10.59 9.19
N ILE A 262 -9.48 9.44 8.64
CA ILE A 262 -9.83 8.11 9.17
C ILE A 262 -9.37 8.00 10.62
N GLN A 263 -8.12 8.37 10.91
CA GLN A 263 -7.56 8.28 12.26
C GLN A 263 -8.22 9.24 13.26
N ILE A 264 -8.59 10.45 12.83
CA ILE A 264 -9.31 11.41 13.68
C ILE A 264 -10.71 10.89 14.00
N VAL A 265 -11.44 10.40 13.00
CA VAL A 265 -12.79 9.83 13.19
C VAL A 265 -12.74 8.64 14.16
N HIS A 266 -11.77 7.74 13.98
CA HIS A 266 -11.57 6.62 14.90
C HIS A 266 -11.29 7.08 16.34
N ARG A 267 -10.39 8.06 16.53
CA ARG A 267 -10.07 8.59 17.87
C ARG A 267 -11.28 9.25 18.54
N ILE A 268 -12.13 9.93 17.77
CA ILE A 268 -13.39 10.51 18.27
C ILE A 268 -14.33 9.40 18.74
N GLY A 269 -14.50 8.33 17.97
CA GLY A 269 -15.31 7.17 18.33
C GLY A 269 -14.86 6.53 19.64
N VAL A 270 -13.57 6.19 19.74
CA VAL A 270 -12.99 5.59 20.97
C VAL A 270 -13.14 6.52 22.18
N ARG A 271 -13.01 7.84 22.00
CA ARG A 271 -13.17 8.80 23.09
C ARG A 271 -14.63 8.92 23.54
N ALA A 272 -15.57 8.88 22.60
CA ALA A 272 -17.00 8.91 22.90
C ALA A 272 -17.43 7.66 23.68
N GLU A 273 -17.03 6.47 23.24
CA GLU A 273 -17.32 5.20 23.92
C GLU A 273 -16.80 5.20 25.36
N ARG A 274 -15.52 5.56 25.56
CA ARG A 274 -14.92 5.68 26.91
C ARG A 274 -15.62 6.71 27.79
N LYS A 275 -16.14 7.81 27.21
CA LYS A 275 -16.88 8.82 27.96
C LYS A 275 -18.22 8.26 28.44
N VAL A 276 -18.94 7.57 27.57
CA VAL A 276 -20.21 6.89 27.89
C VAL A 276 -20.00 5.82 28.95
N GLU A 277 -19.00 4.95 28.79
CA GLU A 277 -18.66 3.93 29.79
C GLU A 277 -18.36 4.55 31.16
N LYS A 278 -17.60 5.65 31.19
CA LYS A 278 -17.27 6.36 32.43
C LYS A 278 -18.51 7.02 33.06
N GLU A 279 -19.42 7.58 32.28
CA GLU A 279 -20.68 8.14 32.77
C GLU A 279 -21.58 7.05 33.36
N ILE A 280 -21.76 5.93 32.65
CA ILE A 280 -22.50 4.76 33.14
C ILE A 280 -21.90 4.24 34.45
N LEU A 281 -20.58 4.05 34.52
CA LEU A 281 -19.90 3.62 35.74
C LEU A 281 -20.08 4.61 36.91
N ASN A 282 -20.07 5.91 36.63
CA ASN A 282 -20.29 6.93 37.66
C ASN A 282 -21.75 6.94 38.17
N ASP A 283 -22.73 6.74 37.29
CA ASP A 283 -24.13 6.65 37.69
C ASP A 283 -24.42 5.36 38.46
N LEU A 284 -23.80 4.23 38.07
CA LEU A 284 -23.84 2.99 38.85
C LEU A 284 -23.20 3.15 40.24
N ARG A 285 -22.07 3.86 40.34
CA ARG A 285 -21.44 4.18 41.64
C ARG A 285 -22.35 5.00 42.55
N LYS A 286 -23.08 5.99 42.01
CA LYS A 286 -24.02 6.82 42.78
C LYS A 286 -25.22 6.03 43.34
N VAL A 287 -25.62 4.94 42.69
CA VAL A 287 -26.80 4.15 43.10
C VAL A 287 -26.43 2.95 43.99
N SER A 288 -25.27 2.33 43.76
CA SER A 288 -24.91 1.06 44.43
C SER A 288 -24.78 1.12 45.95
N ASN A 289 -24.35 2.25 46.53
CA ASN A 289 -24.07 2.34 47.97
C ASN A 289 -25.22 2.92 48.81
N LYS A 290 -26.31 3.40 48.18
CA LYS A 290 -27.45 4.01 48.92
C LYS A 290 -28.13 3.01 49.85
N TYR A 291 -28.38 1.80 49.36
CA TYR A 291 -29.03 0.76 50.15
C TYR A 291 -28.13 0.21 51.28
N GLY A 292 -26.81 0.13 51.06
CA GLY A 292 -25.85 -0.25 52.10
C GLY A 292 -25.73 0.79 53.22
N ILE A 293 -25.77 2.09 52.87
CA ILE A 293 -25.77 3.19 53.84
C ILE A 293 -27.07 3.19 54.65
N LEU A 294 -28.23 3.02 54.00
CA LEU A 294 -29.53 2.93 54.68
C LEU A 294 -29.61 1.71 55.61
N PHE A 295 -29.05 0.56 55.21
CA PHE A 295 -28.93 -0.62 56.06
C PHE A 295 -28.05 -0.38 57.29
N ASN A 296 -26.87 0.22 57.10
CA ASN A 296 -25.97 0.55 58.22
C ASN A 296 -26.58 1.57 59.17
N MET A 297 -27.35 2.53 58.64
CA MET A 297 -28.09 3.52 59.43
C MET A 297 -29.22 2.85 60.24
N ALA A 298 -30.01 1.97 59.61
CA ALA A 298 -31.05 1.18 60.29
C ALA A 298 -30.46 0.28 61.39
N GLN A 299 -29.34 -0.39 61.11
CA GLN A 299 -28.68 -1.27 62.08
C GLN A 299 -28.05 -0.49 63.25
N SER A 300 -27.51 0.70 62.98
CA SER A 300 -26.99 1.59 64.03
C SER A 300 -28.09 2.15 64.92
N ALA A 301 -29.28 2.42 64.36
CA ALA A 301 -30.45 2.88 65.11
C ALA A 301 -31.01 1.82 66.07
N ILE A 302 -30.92 0.54 65.70
CA ILE A 302 -31.36 -0.58 66.57
C ILE A 302 -30.32 -0.92 67.65
N ASN A 303 -29.02 -0.85 67.31
CA ASN A 303 -27.95 -1.20 68.25
C ASN A 303 -27.75 -0.16 69.36
N ASN A 304 -28.16 1.09 69.14
CA ASN A 304 -28.11 2.17 70.14
C ASN A 304 -29.49 2.86 70.23
N PRO A 305 -30.47 2.25 70.92
CA PRO A 305 -31.86 2.70 70.89
C PRO A 305 -32.16 3.90 71.81
N ASP A 306 -31.23 4.32 72.68
CA ASP A 306 -31.50 5.34 73.69
C ASP A 306 -31.01 6.74 73.27
N GLY A 307 -31.80 7.77 73.59
CA GLY A 307 -31.54 9.17 73.25
C GLY A 307 -32.29 9.64 71.99
N VAL A 308 -31.69 10.60 71.27
CA VAL A 308 -32.30 11.33 70.13
C VAL A 308 -32.88 10.40 69.04
N ILE A 309 -32.33 9.19 68.89
CA ILE A 309 -32.79 8.19 67.91
C ILE A 309 -34.21 7.71 68.23
N ARG A 310 -34.57 7.57 69.50
CA ARG A 310 -35.90 7.12 69.91
C ARG A 310 -36.97 8.18 69.73
N ASP A 311 -36.60 9.43 69.94
CA ASP A 311 -37.52 10.56 69.88
C ASP A 311 -37.77 11.05 68.44
N VAL A 312 -36.87 10.74 67.51
CA VAL A 312 -36.94 11.21 66.10
C VAL A 312 -37.26 10.10 65.10
N ILE A 313 -36.74 8.88 65.28
CA ILE A 313 -36.89 7.79 64.28
C ILE A 313 -38.03 6.83 64.63
N PHE A 314 -38.13 6.39 65.89
CA PHE A 314 -39.19 5.44 66.29
C PHE A 314 -40.64 5.96 66.27
N PRO A 315 -40.94 7.29 66.24
CA PRO A 315 -42.29 7.78 65.95
C PRO A 315 -42.69 7.64 64.48
N VAL A 316 -41.70 7.60 63.57
CA VAL A 316 -41.92 7.55 62.12
C VAL A 316 -41.89 6.10 61.63
N VAL A 317 -41.09 5.23 62.24
CA VAL A 317 -40.93 3.82 61.87
C VAL A 317 -40.84 2.95 63.13
N ASN A 318 -41.70 1.94 63.26
CA ASN A 318 -41.67 1.09 64.46
C ASN A 318 -40.42 0.19 64.50
N GLU A 319 -39.98 -0.22 65.69
CA GLU A 319 -38.75 -1.01 65.84
C GLU A 319 -38.81 -2.37 65.13
N GLN A 320 -39.99 -2.97 65.05
CA GLN A 320 -40.21 -4.27 64.42
C GLN A 320 -40.03 -4.22 62.89
N THR A 321 -40.55 -3.17 62.23
CA THR A 321 -40.39 -2.96 60.78
C THR A 321 -38.93 -2.68 60.41
N LEU A 322 -38.17 -1.99 61.26
CA LEU A 322 -36.73 -1.81 61.09
C LEU A 322 -35.97 -3.14 61.21
N ARG A 323 -36.33 -4.01 62.17
CA ARG A 323 -35.75 -5.36 62.30
C ARG A 323 -36.11 -6.24 61.11
N ASP A 324 -37.34 -6.16 60.63
CA ASP A 324 -37.82 -6.92 59.48
C ASP A 324 -37.15 -6.45 58.18
N LEU A 325 -36.97 -5.14 57.99
CA LEU A 325 -36.20 -4.56 56.87
C LEU A 325 -34.75 -5.03 56.87
N ILE A 326 -34.08 -5.06 58.03
CA ILE A 326 -32.70 -5.58 58.15
C ILE A 326 -32.66 -7.07 57.83
N LYS A 327 -33.66 -7.83 58.26
CA LYS A 327 -33.76 -9.28 58.01
C LYS A 327 -34.01 -9.56 56.53
N GLU A 328 -34.94 -8.84 55.91
CA GLU A 328 -35.21 -8.88 54.48
C GLU A 328 -33.95 -8.51 53.68
N PHE A 329 -33.22 -7.47 54.09
CA PHE A 329 -31.99 -7.04 53.41
C PHE A 329 -30.84 -8.05 53.56
N LYS A 330 -30.69 -8.71 54.72
CA LYS A 330 -29.71 -9.79 54.92
C LYS A 330 -30.01 -11.02 54.06
N HIS A 331 -31.29 -11.33 53.83
CA HIS A 331 -31.70 -12.43 52.95
C HIS A 331 -31.69 -12.04 51.46
N THR A 332 -31.89 -10.76 51.13
CA THR A 332 -32.03 -10.28 49.75
C THR A 332 -30.73 -9.69 49.18
N GLY A 333 -29.75 -9.30 50.01
CA GLY A 333 -28.52 -8.61 49.58
C GLY A 333 -27.67 -9.34 48.52
N PRO A 334 -27.37 -10.65 48.66
CA PRO A 334 -26.65 -11.42 47.64
C PRO A 334 -27.53 -11.68 46.40
N ALA A 335 -28.81 -12.00 46.62
CA ALA A 335 -29.77 -12.29 45.58
C ALA A 335 -30.17 -11.06 44.74
N TYR A 336 -30.04 -9.85 45.29
CA TYR A 336 -30.28 -8.58 44.58
C TYR A 336 -29.12 -8.25 43.65
N ARG A 337 -27.87 -8.51 44.06
CA ARG A 337 -26.71 -8.39 43.15
C ARG A 337 -26.78 -9.42 42.03
N GLU A 338 -27.17 -10.66 42.32
CA GLU A 338 -27.44 -11.66 41.28
C GLU A 338 -28.63 -11.26 40.40
N LYS A 339 -29.76 -10.83 40.97
CA LYS A 339 -30.91 -10.31 40.19
C LYS A 339 -30.52 -9.12 39.34
N ILE A 340 -29.65 -8.22 39.77
CA ILE A 340 -29.16 -7.12 38.94
C ILE A 340 -28.30 -7.67 37.80
N HIS A 341 -27.41 -8.63 38.02
CA HIS A 341 -26.67 -9.27 36.93
C HIS A 341 -27.58 -10.05 35.97
N THR A 342 -28.63 -10.69 36.49
CA THR A 342 -29.66 -11.37 35.71
C THR A 342 -30.56 -10.39 34.98
N ILE A 343 -30.91 -9.23 35.57
CA ILE A 343 -31.69 -8.16 34.93
C ILE A 343 -30.83 -7.41 33.93
N ILE A 344 -29.51 -7.26 34.13
CA ILE A 344 -28.60 -6.73 33.11
C ILE A 344 -28.52 -7.71 31.94
N ARG A 345 -28.33 -9.01 32.19
CA ARG A 345 -28.40 -10.05 31.13
C ARG A 345 -29.78 -10.15 30.48
N ALA A 346 -30.84 -9.98 31.25
CA ALA A 346 -32.23 -10.07 30.79
C ALA A 346 -32.72 -8.76 30.19
N SER A 347 -32.13 -7.59 30.43
CA SER A 347 -32.45 -6.35 29.71
C SER A 347 -31.86 -6.36 28.30
N TYR A 348 -30.74 -7.05 28.09
CA TYR A 348 -30.33 -7.46 26.75
C TYR A 348 -31.26 -8.54 26.14
N GLY A 349 -32.12 -9.18 26.96
CA GLY A 349 -33.09 -10.20 26.55
C GLY A 349 -34.58 -9.80 26.70
N SER A 350 -34.90 -8.57 27.10
CA SER A 350 -36.26 -8.17 27.52
C SER A 350 -37.06 -7.53 26.39
N GLN A 351 -36.64 -7.75 25.16
CA GLN A 351 -37.51 -7.68 23.99
C GLN A 351 -37.52 -9.06 23.33
N PRO A 352 -38.38 -9.99 23.79
CA PRO A 352 -38.48 -11.34 23.24
C PRO A 352 -38.88 -11.37 21.75
N GLU A 353 -39.34 -10.24 21.20
CA GLU A 353 -39.64 -10.06 19.78
C GLU A 353 -38.40 -9.75 18.93
N ILE A 354 -37.30 -9.25 19.51
CA ILE A 354 -36.09 -8.87 18.75
C ILE A 354 -35.19 -10.08 18.48
N LEU A 355 -35.27 -11.13 19.31
CA LEU A 355 -34.59 -12.40 19.09
C LEU A 355 -35.16 -13.22 17.92
N GLN A 356 -36.31 -12.82 17.35
CA GLN A 356 -36.87 -13.44 16.14
C GLN A 356 -36.33 -12.81 14.85
N TYR A 357 -35.65 -11.66 14.94
CA TYR A 357 -35.01 -11.03 13.79
C TYR A 357 -33.54 -11.47 13.70
N ASP A 358 -33.09 -11.83 12.49
CA ASP A 358 -31.72 -12.27 12.23
C ASP A 358 -30.67 -11.18 12.55
N ILE A 359 -31.07 -9.90 12.66
CA ILE A 359 -30.20 -8.77 13.05
C ILE A 359 -30.85 -7.94 14.16
N PRO A 360 -30.79 -8.40 15.42
CA PRO A 360 -31.40 -7.75 16.60
C PRO A 360 -31.05 -6.26 16.75
N MET A 361 -29.79 -5.91 16.47
CA MET A 361 -29.26 -4.56 16.65
C MET A 361 -29.79 -3.55 15.64
N ALA A 362 -30.17 -3.99 14.43
CA ALA A 362 -30.69 -3.09 13.40
C ALA A 362 -32.10 -2.58 13.76
N GLU A 363 -32.92 -3.42 14.40
CA GLU A 363 -34.27 -3.06 14.83
C GLU A 363 -34.25 -2.12 16.05
N ILE A 364 -33.31 -2.32 16.99
CA ILE A 364 -33.12 -1.40 18.14
C ILE A 364 -32.77 0.02 17.68
N ILE A 365 -31.98 0.15 16.61
CA ILE A 365 -31.56 1.47 16.07
C ILE A 365 -32.70 2.17 15.32
N ARG A 366 -33.76 1.45 14.94
CA ARG A 366 -34.95 2.05 14.33
C ARG A 366 -35.63 3.05 15.25
N ASP A 367 -35.61 2.80 16.56
CA ASP A 367 -36.17 3.69 17.58
C ASP A 367 -35.40 5.00 17.74
N PHE A 368 -34.13 5.05 17.30
CA PHE A 368 -33.30 6.27 17.29
C PHE A 368 -33.54 7.16 16.06
N GLY A 369 -34.37 6.72 15.11
CA GLY A 369 -34.81 7.49 13.95
C GLY A 369 -34.39 6.90 12.61
N ARG A 370 -35.19 7.18 11.58
CA ARG A 370 -35.07 6.59 10.23
C ARG A 370 -33.70 6.80 9.57
N TYR A 371 -33.06 7.94 9.81
CA TYR A 371 -31.73 8.23 9.26
C TYR A 371 -30.65 7.30 9.82
N PHE A 372 -30.61 7.11 11.14
CA PHE A 372 -29.64 6.23 11.80
C PHE A 372 -29.85 4.77 11.43
N HIS A 373 -31.11 4.34 11.28
CA HIS A 373 -31.43 2.98 10.82
C HIS A 373 -30.93 2.71 9.40
N VAL A 374 -31.16 3.62 8.45
CA VAL A 374 -30.66 3.47 7.06
C VAL A 374 -29.14 3.49 7.02
N LEU A 375 -28.49 4.39 7.77
CA LEU A 375 -27.03 4.45 7.86
C LEU A 375 -26.44 3.14 8.40
N PHE A 376 -27.02 2.61 9.47
CA PHE A 376 -26.57 1.38 10.11
C PHE A 376 -26.74 0.15 9.20
N LEU A 377 -27.87 0.06 8.49
CA LEU A 377 -28.08 -0.99 7.48
C LEU A 377 -27.07 -0.91 6.34
N LEU A 378 -26.71 0.31 5.89
CA LEU A 378 -25.70 0.50 4.85
C LEU A 378 -24.31 0.05 5.33
N VAL A 379 -23.94 0.38 6.56
CA VAL A 379 -22.67 -0.05 7.16
C VAL A 379 -22.59 -1.58 7.28
N ILE A 380 -23.62 -2.22 7.83
CA ILE A 380 -23.68 -3.69 7.94
C ILE A 380 -23.61 -4.33 6.56
N TYR A 381 -24.38 -3.81 5.59
CA TYR A 381 -24.34 -4.34 4.23
C TYR A 381 -22.94 -4.19 3.61
N GLY A 382 -22.29 -3.06 3.84
CA GLY A 382 -20.91 -2.81 3.41
C GLY A 382 -19.90 -3.77 4.05
N GLU A 383 -20.03 -4.04 5.35
CA GLU A 383 -19.17 -4.97 6.08
C GLU A 383 -19.37 -6.42 5.59
N ILE A 384 -20.63 -6.84 5.38
CA ILE A 384 -20.95 -8.17 4.84
C ILE A 384 -20.41 -8.30 3.41
N PHE A 385 -20.57 -7.26 2.59
CA PHE A 385 -20.15 -7.26 1.19
C PHE A 385 -18.63 -7.31 1.03
N THR A 386 -17.89 -6.51 1.79
CA THR A 386 -16.42 -6.49 1.76
C THR A 386 -15.85 -7.82 2.27
N THR A 387 -16.42 -8.38 3.34
CA THR A 387 -16.06 -9.70 3.86
C THR A 387 -16.35 -10.82 2.84
N LEU A 388 -17.50 -10.78 2.15
CA LEU A 388 -17.84 -11.73 1.10
C LEU A 388 -16.81 -11.69 -0.04
N ILE A 389 -16.47 -10.51 -0.54
CA ILE A 389 -15.46 -10.36 -1.61
C ILE A 389 -14.11 -10.92 -1.17
N GLY A 390 -13.66 -10.59 0.05
CA GLY A 390 -12.41 -11.08 0.61
C GLY A 390 -12.36 -12.60 0.67
N ASN A 391 -13.41 -13.24 1.19
CA ASN A 391 -13.50 -14.69 1.32
C ASN A 391 -13.61 -15.39 -0.04
N VAL A 392 -14.44 -14.89 -0.95
CA VAL A 392 -14.57 -15.44 -2.30
C VAL A 392 -13.25 -15.36 -3.04
N PHE A 393 -12.54 -14.23 -2.95
CA PHE A 393 -11.22 -14.07 -3.55
C PHE A 393 -10.20 -15.04 -2.93
N GLY A 394 -10.15 -15.14 -1.60
CA GLY A 394 -9.25 -16.03 -0.88
C GLY A 394 -9.44 -17.50 -1.26
N ILE A 395 -10.68 -17.99 -1.20
CA ILE A 395 -11.03 -19.37 -1.58
C ILE A 395 -10.73 -19.61 -3.06
N SER A 396 -11.09 -18.67 -3.95
CA SER A 396 -10.82 -18.82 -5.39
C SER A 396 -9.33 -18.98 -5.69
N ARG A 397 -8.46 -18.21 -4.99
CA ARG A 397 -7.00 -18.28 -5.14
C ARG A 397 -6.44 -19.59 -4.58
N GLN A 398 -6.97 -20.06 -3.45
CA GLN A 398 -6.52 -21.31 -2.84
C GLN A 398 -6.89 -22.53 -3.70
N ILE A 399 -8.12 -22.58 -4.24
CA ILE A 399 -8.54 -23.63 -5.17
C ILE A 399 -7.74 -23.57 -6.48
N GLN A 400 -7.45 -22.37 -6.99
CA GLN A 400 -6.64 -22.20 -8.19
C GLN A 400 -5.19 -22.72 -8.02
N SER A 401 -4.64 -22.69 -6.80
CA SER A 401 -3.32 -23.25 -6.52
C SER A 401 -3.30 -24.79 -6.57
N LEU A 402 -4.45 -25.42 -6.36
CA LEU A 402 -4.62 -26.88 -6.40
C LEU A 402 -5.13 -27.37 -7.77
N TYR A 403 -5.86 -26.53 -8.51
CA TYR A 403 -6.48 -26.88 -9.81
C TYR A 403 -6.35 -25.73 -10.82
N ASN A 404 -5.91 -26.03 -12.05
CA ASN A 404 -5.76 -25.06 -13.15
C ASN A 404 -7.10 -24.71 -13.83
N LEU A 405 -8.06 -24.16 -13.08
CA LEU A 405 -9.36 -23.73 -13.60
C LEU A 405 -9.42 -22.21 -13.86
N PRO A 406 -10.22 -21.75 -14.84
CA PRO A 406 -10.41 -20.33 -15.12
C PRO A 406 -11.14 -19.63 -13.96
N LYS A 407 -10.57 -18.48 -13.53
CA LYS A 407 -11.01 -17.72 -12.34
C LYS A 407 -12.50 -17.35 -12.33
N SER A 408 -13.07 -16.99 -13.47
CA SER A 408 -14.48 -16.56 -13.56
C SER A 408 -15.46 -17.68 -13.22
N TRP A 409 -15.17 -18.91 -13.64
CA TRP A 409 -16.01 -20.08 -13.33
C TRP A 409 -15.89 -20.50 -11.87
N LEU A 410 -14.70 -20.37 -11.27
CA LEU A 410 -14.50 -20.61 -9.83
C LEU A 410 -15.29 -19.63 -8.98
N VAL A 411 -15.18 -18.33 -9.28
CA VAL A 411 -15.92 -17.29 -8.54
C VAL A 411 -17.43 -17.50 -8.68
N LEU A 412 -17.92 -17.79 -9.88
CA LEU A 412 -19.34 -18.07 -10.11
C LEU A 412 -19.80 -19.31 -9.35
N GLY A 413 -19.02 -20.39 -9.37
CA GLY A 413 -19.32 -21.63 -8.64
C GLY A 413 -19.35 -21.43 -7.13
N ILE A 414 -18.39 -20.69 -6.57
CA ILE A 414 -18.34 -20.36 -5.13
C ILE A 414 -19.54 -19.51 -4.72
N LEU A 415 -19.90 -18.50 -5.52
CA LEU A 415 -21.08 -17.66 -5.24
C LEU A 415 -22.38 -18.44 -5.33
N LEU A 416 -22.51 -19.34 -6.31
CA LEU A 416 -23.70 -20.19 -6.48
C LEU A 416 -23.84 -21.20 -5.34
N ALA A 417 -22.74 -21.82 -4.91
CA ALA A 417 -22.72 -22.69 -3.74
C ALA A 417 -23.07 -21.92 -2.45
N SER A 418 -22.48 -20.73 -2.26
CA SER A 418 -22.79 -19.85 -1.12
C SER A 418 -24.27 -19.45 -1.10
N PHE A 419 -24.84 -19.14 -2.26
CA PHE A 419 -26.27 -18.83 -2.40
C PHE A 419 -27.17 -20.04 -2.08
N LEU A 420 -26.81 -21.24 -2.51
CA LEU A 420 -27.58 -22.45 -2.18
C LEU A 420 -27.53 -22.76 -0.68
N ILE A 421 -26.37 -22.57 -0.05
CA ILE A 421 -26.18 -22.78 1.38
C ILE A 421 -26.95 -21.71 2.18
N SER A 422 -27.01 -20.46 1.72
CA SER A 422 -27.73 -19.39 2.43
C SER A 422 -29.25 -19.60 2.48
N GLN A 423 -29.83 -20.40 1.57
CA GLN A 423 -31.26 -20.75 1.61
C GLN A 423 -31.64 -21.63 2.83
N ALA A 424 -30.67 -22.23 3.52
CA ALA A 424 -30.92 -23.04 4.72
C ALA A 424 -31.29 -22.21 5.97
N GLY A 425 -31.25 -20.87 5.87
CA GLY A 425 -31.56 -19.94 6.95
C GLY A 425 -30.36 -19.68 7.87
N PHE A 426 -30.19 -18.43 8.29
CA PHE A 426 -29.05 -17.96 9.08
C PHE A 426 -28.96 -18.69 10.44
N THR A 427 -30.08 -18.87 11.13
CA THR A 427 -30.15 -19.54 12.44
C THR A 427 -29.70 -21.01 12.39
N SER A 428 -30.11 -21.75 11.35
CA SER A 428 -29.69 -23.14 11.14
C SER A 428 -28.20 -23.23 10.87
N LEU A 429 -27.68 -22.35 10.03
CA LEU A 429 -26.25 -22.25 9.72
C LEU A 429 -25.41 -22.01 10.98
N LEU A 430 -25.82 -21.08 11.83
CA LEU A 430 -25.09 -20.77 13.06
C LEU A 430 -25.16 -21.94 14.06
N THR A 431 -26.30 -22.63 14.13
CA THR A 431 -26.49 -23.75 15.06
C THR A 431 -25.64 -24.97 14.70
N TYR A 432 -25.40 -25.25 13.41
CA TYR A 432 -24.67 -26.45 12.99
C TYR A 432 -23.22 -26.17 12.57
N LEU A 433 -22.97 -25.07 11.85
CA LEU A 433 -21.66 -24.80 11.26
C LEU A 433 -20.64 -24.28 12.30
N TYR A 434 -21.08 -23.46 13.25
CA TYR A 434 -20.17 -22.89 14.27
C TYR A 434 -19.67 -23.97 15.25
N PRO A 435 -20.50 -24.88 15.78
CA PRO A 435 -20.00 -25.99 16.58
C PRO A 435 -19.07 -26.91 15.80
N LEU A 436 -19.36 -27.18 14.52
CA LEU A 436 -18.49 -27.98 13.65
C LEU A 436 -17.08 -27.37 13.53
N PHE A 437 -16.98 -26.06 13.22
CA PHE A 437 -15.69 -25.37 13.18
C PHE A 437 -15.01 -25.32 14.54
N GLY A 438 -15.78 -25.18 15.63
CA GLY A 438 -15.27 -25.27 17.00
C GLY A 438 -14.63 -26.62 17.30
N TYR A 439 -15.28 -27.72 16.92
CA TYR A 439 -14.73 -29.06 17.07
C TYR A 439 -13.47 -29.28 16.21
N MET A 440 -13.45 -28.78 14.97
CA MET A 440 -12.25 -28.81 14.12
C MET A 440 -11.08 -28.04 14.75
N GLY A 441 -11.34 -26.84 15.28
CA GLY A 441 -10.32 -26.04 15.97
C GLY A 441 -9.79 -26.72 17.23
N LEU A 442 -10.66 -27.41 17.97
CA LEU A 442 -10.28 -28.17 19.16
C LEU A 442 -9.42 -29.39 18.79
N ILE A 443 -9.75 -30.10 17.71
CA ILE A 443 -8.92 -31.19 17.17
C ILE A 443 -7.54 -30.66 16.74
N LEU A 444 -7.49 -29.51 16.07
CA LEU A 444 -6.23 -28.90 15.64
C LEU A 444 -5.37 -28.46 16.84
N LEU A 445 -5.98 -27.90 17.89
CA LEU A 445 -5.28 -27.58 19.14
C LEU A 445 -4.69 -28.81 19.83
N ILE A 446 -5.43 -29.92 19.85
CA ILE A 446 -4.92 -31.20 20.38
C ILE A 446 -3.73 -31.68 19.54
N PHE A 447 -3.82 -31.59 18.21
CA PHE A 447 -2.74 -32.00 17.31
C PHE A 447 -1.48 -31.16 17.52
N LEU A 448 -1.64 -29.85 17.72
CA LEU A 448 -0.56 -28.90 17.95
C LEU A 448 0.07 -29.11 19.34
N ALA A 449 -0.72 -29.47 20.35
CA ALA A 449 -0.22 -29.82 21.67
C ALA A 449 0.57 -31.15 21.71
N VAL A 450 0.26 -32.08 20.79
CA VAL A 450 0.95 -33.39 20.68
C VAL A 450 2.23 -33.30 19.84
N GLN A 451 2.36 -32.30 18.96
CA GLN A 451 3.58 -32.09 18.18
C GLN A 451 4.74 -31.64 19.07
N ARG A 452 5.73 -32.52 19.26
CA ARG A 452 7.00 -32.16 19.95
C ARG A 452 7.72 -31.10 19.14
N MET A 453 8.04 -29.97 19.80
CA MET A 453 8.89 -28.92 19.23
C MET A 453 10.18 -29.52 18.66
N PRO A 454 10.64 -29.04 17.49
CA PRO A 454 11.93 -29.46 16.95
C PRO A 454 13.00 -29.14 17.99
N ARG A 455 13.79 -30.16 18.37
CA ARG A 455 15.01 -29.93 19.14
C ARG A 455 16.03 -29.36 18.16
N ASP A 456 16.43 -28.11 18.39
CA ASP A 456 17.57 -27.46 17.75
C ASP A 456 18.86 -28.28 17.91
#